data_AF-A0A8J3C7Q6-F1
#
_entry.id   AF-A0A8J3C7Q6-F1
#
_cell.length_a   1.000
_cell.length_b   1.000
_cell.length_c   1.000
_cell.angle_alpha   90.00
_cell.angle_beta   90.00
_cell.angle_gamma   90.00
#
_symmetry.space_group_name_H-M   'P 1'
#
loop_
_entity.id
_entity.type
_entity.pdbx_description
1 polymer ?
#
loop_
_entity_poly.entity_id
_entity_poly.type
_entity_poly.pdbx_seq_one_letter_code
_entity_poly.pdbx_strand_id
1 'polypeptide(L)'
;MFVSVPFPRFAVPRRWRARTLTALAALVVFLALIAPNLISRLTAPAGYLRIPVEGFLGVALMLVLPARARRITAGVLGAVLGVLTVIKIVDMGFFETLARPFDVILDWSLFDDAYDFLVESAGRAGALGALIAVALLALAVPALTTVCAIRVAGAVGRHRTASLRGALAAALAWLLCFLLGAQISPGVSVAARSTAMYAYDRVLAARDGLRDEREFTADVAVDPYRDMPADRLLAGLRGKDVIFAFVESYGRSAVQDPRMAPRVDAVLDAGTKQLRAAGYASRSAFLTSPTFGGGSWLAHSTFLSGVWISNQQRYRNLTSGDRLTLTSAFGKAGHETVSVMPGATRAWPEGSFYGYDRVWDSRNLGYRGPKFSWAPMPDQYTMSAFESREFARPGRGPLMAEIPLVSSHTPWAPIPHLVGWDEVGDGSVFAGIAAQAKKPGSVWKDPEAIRTEYRKSIEYSLGTLISWMSRYGGDDTVLVFLGDHQPSPIVVGDGASHDVPISLVAKDPAVLDRIAGWGWQDGLRPGPQAPVWRMDAFRDRFLGAFSAPPGTRVQAQARR
;
A
#
# COMPACT_ATOMS: atom_id res chain seq x y z
N MET A 1 7.76 -25.34 -73.97
CA MET A 1 6.78 -26.17 -73.23
C MET A 1 6.98 -25.90 -71.74
N PHE A 2 6.27 -24.91 -71.18
CA PHE A 2 6.20 -24.69 -69.74
C PHE A 2 4.72 -24.47 -69.40
N VAL A 3 4.12 -25.49 -68.80
CA VAL A 3 2.72 -25.49 -68.39
C VAL A 3 2.63 -24.78 -67.04
N SER A 4 2.00 -23.61 -67.02
CA SER A 4 1.65 -22.91 -65.78
C SER A 4 0.46 -23.60 -65.12
N VAL A 5 0.71 -24.29 -64.01
CA VAL A 5 -0.34 -24.88 -63.16
C VAL A 5 -0.91 -23.79 -62.25
N PRO A 6 -2.23 -23.50 -62.26
CA PRO A 6 -2.82 -22.53 -61.34
C PRO A 6 -3.01 -23.16 -59.96
N PHE A 7 -2.45 -22.53 -58.92
CA PHE A 7 -2.75 -22.88 -57.53
C PHE A 7 -4.20 -22.48 -57.17
N PRO A 8 -5.01 -23.36 -56.56
CA PRO A 8 -6.34 -23.00 -56.11
C PRO A 8 -6.28 -22.05 -54.90
N ARG A 9 -6.79 -20.82 -55.07
CA ARG A 9 -7.09 -19.93 -53.95
C ARG A 9 -8.33 -20.46 -53.23
N PHE A 10 -8.15 -21.12 -52.10
CA PHE A 10 -9.26 -21.50 -51.21
C PHE A 10 -9.94 -20.24 -50.62
N ALA A 11 -10.91 -19.69 -51.33
CA ALA A 11 -11.76 -18.63 -50.81
C ALA A 11 -12.76 -19.22 -49.81
N VAL A 12 -12.47 -19.10 -48.50
CA VAL A 12 -13.43 -19.46 -47.44
C VAL A 12 -14.76 -18.74 -47.70
N PRO A 13 -15.89 -19.45 -47.85
CA PRO A 13 -17.16 -18.83 -48.24
C PRO A 13 -17.57 -17.76 -47.21
N ARG A 14 -18.10 -16.63 -47.69
CA ARG A 14 -18.52 -15.46 -46.89
C ARG A 14 -19.41 -15.81 -45.68
N ARG A 15 -20.17 -16.91 -45.76
CA ARG A 15 -21.01 -17.47 -44.67
C ARG A 15 -20.19 -18.05 -43.51
N TRP A 16 -19.09 -18.74 -43.78
CA TRP A 16 -18.20 -19.29 -42.75
C TRP A 16 -17.49 -18.16 -42.00
N ARG A 17 -16.94 -17.18 -42.72
CA ARG A 17 -16.33 -15.98 -42.12
C ARG A 17 -17.29 -15.25 -41.17
N ALA A 18 -18.56 -15.08 -41.56
CA ALA A 18 -19.56 -14.41 -40.74
C ALA A 18 -19.90 -15.18 -39.44
N ARG A 19 -19.96 -16.52 -39.52
CA ARG A 19 -20.17 -17.41 -38.35
C ARG A 19 -18.98 -17.38 -37.42
N THR A 20 -17.76 -17.54 -37.93
CA THR A 20 -16.52 -17.48 -37.15
C THR A 20 -16.39 -16.15 -36.41
N LEU A 21 -16.63 -15.01 -37.08
CA LEU A 21 -16.60 -13.70 -36.44
C LEU A 21 -17.67 -13.53 -35.34
N THR A 22 -18.82 -14.18 -35.48
CA THR A 22 -19.87 -14.13 -34.45
C THR A 22 -19.50 -15.00 -33.25
N ALA A 23 -18.92 -16.17 -33.49
CA ALA A 23 -18.38 -17.02 -32.43
C ALA A 23 -17.25 -16.34 -31.66
N LEU A 24 -16.33 -15.68 -32.36
CA LEU A 24 -15.26 -14.88 -31.74
C LEU A 24 -15.83 -13.70 -30.92
N ALA A 25 -16.84 -12.99 -31.45
CA ALA A 25 -17.49 -11.92 -30.69
C ALA A 25 -18.19 -12.44 -29.43
N ALA A 26 -18.85 -13.60 -29.51
CA ALA A 26 -19.45 -14.26 -28.35
C ALA A 26 -18.39 -14.70 -27.34
N LEU A 27 -17.24 -15.21 -27.81
CA LEU A 27 -16.11 -15.58 -26.97
C LEU A 27 -15.53 -14.37 -26.23
N VAL A 28 -15.35 -13.23 -26.89
CA VAL A 28 -14.89 -11.99 -26.24
C VAL A 28 -15.84 -11.55 -25.14
N VAL A 29 -17.15 -11.52 -25.40
CA VAL A 29 -18.17 -11.16 -24.40
C VAL A 29 -18.18 -12.17 -23.25
N PHE A 30 -18.07 -13.47 -23.54
CA PHE A 30 -17.99 -14.51 -22.54
C PHE A 30 -16.77 -14.32 -21.64
N LEU A 31 -15.57 -14.19 -22.21
CA LEU A 31 -14.32 -13.99 -21.47
C LEU A 31 -14.39 -12.72 -20.59
N ALA A 32 -14.94 -11.61 -21.09
CA ALA A 32 -15.14 -10.41 -20.29
C ALA A 32 -16.08 -10.62 -19.08
N LEU A 33 -17.14 -11.42 -19.25
CA LEU A 33 -18.09 -11.75 -18.17
C LEU A 33 -17.48 -12.64 -17.08
N ILE A 34 -16.58 -13.55 -17.45
CA ILE A 34 -15.97 -14.50 -16.51
C ILE A 34 -14.58 -14.08 -16.02
N ALA A 35 -13.97 -13.06 -16.64
CA ALA A 35 -12.64 -12.58 -16.30
C ALA A 35 -12.55 -12.34 -14.77
N PRO A 36 -11.54 -12.92 -14.10
CA PRO A 36 -11.28 -12.64 -12.69
C PRO A 36 -10.73 -11.22 -12.53
N ASN A 37 -10.56 -10.79 -11.29
CA ASN A 37 -9.89 -9.54 -10.91
C ASN A 37 -8.58 -9.79 -10.13
N LEU A 38 -8.07 -11.02 -10.15
CA LEU A 38 -6.82 -11.46 -9.51
C LEU A 38 -5.97 -12.20 -10.54
N ILE A 39 -4.66 -11.93 -10.58
CA ILE A 39 -3.74 -12.58 -11.51
C ILE A 39 -3.63 -14.07 -11.21
N SER A 40 -3.55 -14.44 -9.93
CA SER A 40 -3.50 -15.85 -9.48
C SER A 40 -4.68 -16.70 -9.99
N ARG A 41 -5.80 -16.07 -10.35
CA ARG A 41 -6.98 -16.75 -10.90
C ARG A 41 -7.01 -16.80 -12.43
N LEU A 42 -6.15 -16.05 -13.13
CA LEU A 42 -6.07 -16.09 -14.60
C LEU A 42 -5.49 -17.40 -15.11
N THR A 43 -4.58 -18.02 -14.35
CA THR A 43 -3.90 -19.27 -14.73
C THR A 43 -4.71 -20.51 -14.34
N ALA A 44 -5.77 -20.36 -13.55
CA ALA A 44 -6.63 -21.46 -13.13
C ALA A 44 -7.62 -21.85 -14.25
N PRO A 45 -7.48 -23.02 -14.91
CA PRO A 45 -8.35 -23.40 -16.03
C PRO A 45 -9.82 -23.50 -15.61
N ALA A 46 -10.06 -23.88 -14.34
CA ALA A 46 -11.37 -23.98 -13.72
C ALA A 46 -12.18 -22.67 -13.77
N GLY A 47 -11.51 -21.50 -13.79
CA GLY A 47 -12.18 -20.20 -13.87
C GLY A 47 -12.94 -19.99 -15.18
N TYR A 48 -12.53 -20.65 -16.26
CA TYR A 48 -13.08 -20.46 -17.61
C TYR A 48 -14.18 -21.43 -18.00
N LEU A 49 -14.45 -22.44 -17.17
CA LEU A 49 -15.52 -23.44 -17.39
C LEU A 49 -16.84 -23.02 -16.74
N ARG A 50 -16.93 -21.78 -16.24
CA ARG A 50 -18.09 -21.27 -15.52
C ARG A 50 -19.17 -20.77 -16.49
N ILE A 51 -20.43 -20.87 -16.07
CA ILE A 51 -21.59 -20.42 -16.83
C ILE A 51 -22.05 -19.07 -16.24
N PRO A 52 -21.86 -17.92 -16.92
CA PRO A 52 -22.29 -16.62 -16.42
C PRO A 52 -23.79 -16.41 -16.63
N VAL A 53 -24.53 -16.16 -15.55
CA VAL A 53 -25.97 -15.86 -15.59
C VAL A 53 -26.29 -14.64 -16.47
N GLU A 54 -25.39 -13.66 -16.44
CA GLU A 54 -25.51 -12.38 -17.12
C GLU A 54 -25.58 -12.55 -18.64
N GLY A 55 -24.91 -13.57 -19.19
CA GLY A 55 -24.88 -13.84 -20.62
C GLY A 55 -26.25 -14.19 -21.18
N PHE A 56 -26.98 -15.09 -20.52
CA PHE A 56 -28.30 -15.52 -21.01
C PHE A 56 -29.42 -14.54 -20.63
N LEU A 57 -29.31 -13.84 -19.49
CA LEU A 57 -30.20 -12.70 -19.20
C LEU A 57 -30.06 -11.61 -20.27
N GLY A 58 -28.83 -11.32 -20.70
CA GLY A 58 -28.56 -10.44 -21.83
C GLY A 58 -29.23 -10.94 -23.11
N VAL A 59 -29.10 -12.22 -23.45
CA VAL A 59 -29.77 -12.80 -24.63
C VAL A 59 -31.31 -12.69 -24.53
N ALA A 60 -31.90 -12.98 -23.37
CA ALA A 60 -33.34 -12.86 -23.15
C ALA A 60 -33.82 -11.42 -23.37
N LEU A 61 -33.11 -10.44 -22.81
CA LEU A 61 -33.39 -9.01 -23.03
C LEU A 61 -33.31 -8.64 -24.52
N MET A 62 -32.28 -9.10 -25.23
CA MET A 62 -32.14 -8.87 -26.68
C MET A 62 -33.25 -9.52 -27.51
N LEU A 63 -33.90 -10.57 -27.02
CA LEU A 63 -35.01 -11.21 -27.72
C LEU A 63 -36.33 -10.44 -27.60
N VAL A 64 -36.54 -9.66 -26.54
CA VAL A 64 -37.77 -8.89 -26.33
C VAL A 64 -37.73 -7.51 -27.01
N LEU A 65 -36.53 -6.94 -27.15
CA LEU A 65 -36.37 -5.57 -27.68
C LEU A 65 -36.52 -5.47 -29.23
N PRO A 66 -37.12 -4.38 -29.74
CA PRO A 66 -37.14 -4.08 -31.17
C PRO A 66 -35.73 -3.75 -31.69
N ALA A 67 -35.50 -3.86 -33.01
CA ALA A 67 -34.16 -3.86 -33.60
C ALA A 67 -33.28 -2.65 -33.22
N ARG A 68 -33.85 -1.44 -33.19
CA ARG A 68 -33.13 -0.21 -32.80
C ARG A 68 -32.77 -0.20 -31.32
N ALA A 69 -33.74 -0.47 -30.44
CA ALA A 69 -33.52 -0.55 -29.00
C ALA A 69 -32.50 -1.64 -28.65
N ARG A 70 -32.64 -2.83 -29.25
CA ARG A 70 -31.70 -3.95 -29.09
C ARG A 70 -30.26 -3.55 -29.39
N ARG A 71 -30.02 -2.83 -30.50
CA ARG A 71 -28.67 -2.39 -30.87
C ARG A 71 -28.11 -1.39 -29.86
N ILE A 72 -28.93 -0.44 -29.41
CA ILE A 72 -28.52 0.57 -28.42
C ILE A 72 -28.21 -0.10 -27.08
N THR A 73 -29.13 -0.93 -26.57
CA THR A 73 -28.95 -1.65 -25.30
C THR A 73 -27.75 -2.58 -25.34
N ALA A 74 -27.53 -3.31 -26.44
CA ALA A 74 -26.33 -4.14 -26.59
C ALA A 74 -25.04 -3.31 -26.60
N GLY A 75 -25.07 -2.13 -27.23
CA GLY A 75 -23.95 -1.21 -27.22
C GLY A 75 -23.63 -0.69 -25.81
N VAL A 76 -24.65 -0.25 -25.07
CA VAL A 76 -24.50 0.22 -23.69
C VAL A 76 -24.00 -0.89 -22.77
N LEU A 77 -24.63 -2.07 -22.79
CA LEU A 77 -24.19 -3.20 -21.97
C LEU A 77 -22.79 -3.68 -22.33
N GLY A 78 -22.44 -3.68 -23.62
CA GLY A 78 -21.09 -3.98 -24.09
C GLY A 78 -20.06 -2.97 -23.58
N ALA A 79 -20.36 -1.67 -23.66
CA ALA A 79 -19.49 -0.62 -23.14
C ALA A 79 -19.29 -0.73 -21.63
N VAL A 80 -20.37 -0.92 -20.85
CA VAL A 80 -20.31 -1.13 -19.40
C VAL A 80 -19.47 -2.36 -19.06
N LEU A 81 -19.68 -3.48 -19.75
CA LEU A 81 -18.89 -4.69 -19.57
C LEU A 81 -17.40 -4.44 -19.86
N GLY A 82 -17.09 -3.69 -20.91
CA GLY A 82 -15.72 -3.32 -21.23
C GLY A 82 -15.07 -2.44 -20.17
N VAL A 83 -15.80 -1.45 -19.64
CA VAL A 83 -15.32 -0.62 -18.52
C VAL A 83 -15.07 -1.47 -17.27
N LEU A 84 -16.01 -2.35 -16.90
CA LEU A 84 -15.82 -3.28 -15.78
C LEU A 84 -14.62 -4.21 -16.00
N THR A 85 -14.37 -4.62 -17.24
CA THR A 85 -13.19 -5.43 -17.58
C THR A 85 -11.90 -4.64 -17.38
N VAL A 86 -11.86 -3.37 -17.77
CA VAL A 86 -10.71 -2.49 -17.49
C VAL A 86 -10.50 -2.35 -15.99
N ILE A 87 -11.55 -2.10 -15.21
CA ILE A 87 -11.43 -1.98 -13.74
C ILE A 87 -10.93 -3.29 -13.13
N LYS A 88 -11.39 -4.47 -13.59
CA LYS A 88 -10.83 -5.76 -13.13
C LYS A 88 -9.34 -5.93 -13.44
N ILE A 89 -8.87 -5.41 -14.57
CA ILE A 89 -7.44 -5.42 -14.92
C ILE A 89 -6.66 -4.48 -14.00
N VAL A 90 -7.21 -3.32 -13.66
CA VAL A 90 -6.61 -2.39 -12.69
C VAL A 90 -6.59 -3.01 -11.29
N ASP A 91 -7.69 -3.65 -10.87
CA ASP A 91 -7.78 -4.41 -9.60
C ASP A 91 -6.66 -5.44 -9.48
N MET A 92 -6.32 -6.15 -10.57
CA MET A 92 -5.21 -7.11 -10.55
C MET A 92 -3.90 -6.43 -10.13
N GLY A 93 -3.59 -5.27 -10.72
CA GLY A 93 -2.39 -4.52 -10.35
C GLY A 93 -2.43 -4.03 -8.90
N PHE A 94 -3.60 -3.55 -8.45
CA PHE A 94 -3.80 -3.10 -7.07
C PHE A 94 -3.71 -4.24 -6.05
N PHE A 95 -4.19 -5.45 -6.36
CA PHE A 95 -4.02 -6.61 -5.49
C PHE A 95 -2.55 -7.05 -5.42
N GLU A 96 -1.83 -7.07 -6.53
CA GLU A 96 -0.41 -7.45 -6.55
C GLU A 96 0.52 -6.45 -5.86
N THR A 97 0.09 -5.19 -5.73
CA THR A 97 0.92 -4.10 -5.18
C THR A 97 0.46 -3.66 -3.80
N LEU A 98 -0.84 -3.40 -3.63
CA LEU A 98 -1.46 -2.79 -2.44
C LEU A 98 -2.39 -3.72 -1.65
N ALA A 99 -2.50 -5.00 -2.05
CA ALA A 99 -3.33 -6.02 -1.41
C ALA A 99 -4.83 -5.64 -1.25
N ARG A 100 -5.36 -4.77 -2.12
CA ARG A 100 -6.75 -4.29 -2.07
C ARG A 100 -7.28 -4.02 -3.48
N PRO A 101 -8.60 -3.91 -3.70
CA PRO A 101 -9.15 -3.46 -4.97
C PRO A 101 -8.90 -1.96 -5.21
N PHE A 102 -9.00 -1.55 -6.47
CA PHE A 102 -8.95 -0.14 -6.88
C PHE A 102 -10.24 0.59 -6.53
N ASP A 103 -10.11 1.77 -5.92
CA ASP A 103 -11.21 2.70 -5.65
C ASP A 103 -11.29 3.73 -6.78
N VAL A 104 -12.32 3.61 -7.62
CA VAL A 104 -12.55 4.46 -8.80
C VAL A 104 -12.77 5.93 -8.44
N ILE A 105 -13.03 6.29 -7.19
CA ILE A 105 -13.23 7.67 -6.77
C ILE A 105 -11.95 8.20 -6.12
N LEU A 106 -11.32 7.41 -5.26
CA LEU A 106 -10.27 7.90 -4.35
C LEU A 106 -8.85 7.72 -4.88
N ASP A 107 -8.60 6.73 -5.72
CA ASP A 107 -7.24 6.30 -6.08
C ASP A 107 -6.67 6.96 -7.33
N TRP A 108 -7.37 7.91 -7.95
CA TRP A 108 -6.87 8.60 -9.15
C TRP A 108 -5.53 9.31 -8.91
N SER A 109 -5.28 9.79 -7.68
CA SER A 109 -4.00 10.42 -7.33
C SER A 109 -2.82 9.45 -7.37
N LEU A 110 -3.05 8.14 -7.23
CA LEU A 110 -1.97 7.14 -7.24
C LEU A 110 -1.40 6.89 -8.65
N PHE A 111 -2.06 7.36 -9.71
CA PHE A 111 -1.51 7.22 -11.06
C PHE A 111 -0.27 8.09 -11.30
N ASP A 112 -0.15 9.23 -10.61
CA ASP A 112 1.07 10.04 -10.65
C ASP A 112 2.24 9.28 -10.03
N ASP A 113 2.02 8.67 -8.87
CA ASP A 113 3.03 7.85 -8.18
C ASP A 113 3.40 6.61 -9.02
N ALA A 114 2.42 5.97 -9.66
CA ALA A 114 2.66 4.84 -10.56
C ALA A 114 3.49 5.25 -11.79
N TYR A 115 3.28 6.45 -12.33
CA TYR A 115 4.08 6.98 -13.43
C TYR A 115 5.52 7.26 -12.98
N ASP A 116 5.71 7.92 -11.83
CA ASP A 116 7.03 8.19 -11.27
C ASP A 116 7.79 6.88 -11.00
N PHE A 117 7.11 5.85 -10.48
CA PHE A 117 7.68 4.50 -10.35
C PHE A 117 8.15 3.90 -11.69
N LEU A 118 7.36 4.05 -12.76
CA LEU A 118 7.74 3.57 -14.10
C LEU A 118 8.93 4.34 -14.66
N VAL A 119 9.02 5.65 -14.41
CA VAL A 119 10.16 6.47 -14.81
C VAL A 119 11.43 6.00 -14.11
N GLU A 120 11.37 5.74 -12.79
CA GLU A 120 12.53 5.26 -12.03
C GLU A 120 12.91 3.81 -12.39
N SER A 121 11.93 2.97 -12.78
CA SER A 121 12.18 1.56 -13.12
C SER A 121 12.62 1.32 -14.57
N ALA A 122 12.02 2.02 -15.54
CA ALA A 122 12.16 1.76 -16.97
C ALA A 122 12.55 3.01 -17.79
N GLY A 123 12.74 4.16 -17.14
CA GLY A 123 13.05 5.43 -17.79
C GLY A 123 11.82 6.10 -18.43
N ARG A 124 11.96 7.38 -18.78
CA ARG A 124 10.86 8.20 -19.33
C ARG A 124 10.23 7.64 -20.60
N ALA A 125 11.04 7.09 -21.50
CA ALA A 125 10.53 6.49 -22.74
C ALA A 125 9.69 5.23 -22.46
N GLY A 126 10.14 4.39 -21.52
CA GLY A 126 9.40 3.22 -21.06
C GLY A 126 8.08 3.60 -20.39
N ALA A 127 8.11 4.60 -19.50
CA ALA A 127 6.93 5.13 -18.82
C ALA A 127 5.90 5.71 -19.81
N LEU A 128 6.34 6.50 -20.80
CA LEU A 128 5.46 7.04 -21.83
C LEU A 128 4.85 5.94 -22.71
N GLY A 129 5.65 4.95 -23.10
CA GLY A 129 5.17 3.80 -23.87
C GLY A 129 4.11 3.00 -23.10
N ALA A 130 4.33 2.76 -21.80
CA ALA A 130 3.37 2.11 -20.93
C ALA A 130 2.08 2.93 -20.77
N LEU A 131 2.18 4.25 -20.58
CA LEU A 131 1.02 5.14 -20.50
C LEU A 131 0.17 5.11 -21.77
N ILE A 132 0.80 5.18 -22.95
CA ILE A 132 0.11 5.07 -24.24
C ILE A 132 -0.56 3.70 -24.37
N ALA A 133 0.13 2.62 -24.01
CA ALA A 133 -0.43 1.27 -24.05
C ALA A 133 -1.66 1.13 -23.13
N VAL A 134 -1.60 1.67 -21.90
CA VAL A 134 -2.73 1.69 -20.96
C VAL A 134 -3.91 2.51 -21.51
N ALA A 135 -3.66 3.71 -22.05
CA ALA A 135 -4.70 4.55 -22.64
C ALA A 135 -5.37 3.86 -23.85
N LEU A 136 -4.58 3.22 -24.71
CA LEU A 136 -5.10 2.44 -25.83
C LEU A 136 -5.93 1.25 -25.35
N LEU A 137 -5.49 0.51 -24.32
CA LEU A 137 -6.27 -0.60 -23.74
C LEU A 137 -7.57 -0.10 -23.11
N ALA A 138 -7.54 1.02 -22.38
CA ALA A 138 -8.70 1.62 -21.74
C ALA A 138 -9.78 2.05 -22.74
N LEU A 139 -9.39 2.39 -23.98
CA LEU A 139 -10.33 2.72 -25.08
C LEU A 139 -10.71 1.49 -25.91
N ALA A 140 -9.74 0.64 -26.23
CA ALA A 140 -9.92 -0.51 -27.11
C ALA A 140 -10.82 -1.58 -26.48
N VAL A 141 -10.70 -1.84 -25.17
CA VAL A 141 -11.49 -2.88 -24.49
C VAL A 141 -12.99 -2.52 -24.48
N PRO A 142 -13.43 -1.31 -24.05
CA PRO A 142 -14.82 -0.87 -24.20
C PRO A 142 -15.31 -0.83 -25.64
N ALA A 143 -14.50 -0.34 -26.59
CA ALA A 143 -14.90 -0.28 -28.00
C ALA A 143 -15.11 -1.69 -28.58
N LEU A 144 -14.17 -2.62 -28.32
CA LEU A 144 -14.23 -4.00 -28.80
C LEU A 144 -15.43 -4.74 -28.22
N THR A 145 -15.61 -4.70 -26.89
CA THR A 145 -16.75 -5.33 -26.21
C THR A 145 -18.09 -4.77 -26.68
N THR A 146 -18.19 -3.46 -26.93
CA THR A 146 -19.36 -2.80 -27.53
C THR A 146 -19.67 -3.37 -28.92
N VAL A 147 -18.69 -3.41 -29.82
CA VAL A 147 -18.88 -3.92 -31.19
C VAL A 147 -19.23 -5.42 -31.17
N CYS A 148 -18.59 -6.21 -30.31
CA CYS A 148 -18.88 -7.63 -30.13
C CYS A 148 -20.30 -7.84 -29.60
N ALA A 149 -20.74 -7.09 -28.58
CA ALA A 149 -22.09 -7.18 -28.02
C ALA A 149 -23.16 -6.82 -29.06
N ILE A 150 -22.96 -5.74 -29.84
CA ILE A 150 -23.86 -5.36 -30.93
C ILE A 150 -23.96 -6.48 -31.98
N ARG A 151 -22.82 -7.10 -32.34
CA ARG A 151 -22.78 -8.21 -33.30
C ARG A 151 -23.53 -9.44 -32.79
N VAL A 152 -23.32 -9.82 -31.53
CA VAL A 152 -24.01 -10.93 -30.87
C VAL A 152 -25.52 -10.66 -30.83
N ALA A 153 -25.95 -9.46 -30.43
CA ALA A 153 -27.36 -9.08 -30.42
C ALA A 153 -28.00 -9.12 -31.82
N GLY A 154 -27.26 -8.74 -32.86
CA GLY A 154 -27.70 -8.87 -34.25
C GLY A 154 -27.83 -10.33 -34.72
N ALA A 155 -27.02 -11.25 -34.19
CA ALA A 155 -27.15 -12.68 -34.46
C ALA A 155 -28.34 -13.30 -33.72
N VAL A 156 -28.53 -12.95 -32.44
CA VAL A 156 -29.69 -13.34 -31.61
C VAL A 156 -30.99 -12.93 -32.29
N GLY A 157 -31.05 -11.71 -32.82
CA GLY A 157 -32.20 -11.20 -33.54
C GLY A 157 -32.52 -11.93 -34.85
N ARG A 158 -31.51 -12.45 -35.55
CA ARG A 158 -31.67 -13.20 -36.81
C ARG A 158 -32.01 -14.67 -36.60
N HIS A 159 -31.65 -15.22 -35.44
CA HIS A 159 -31.83 -16.64 -35.10
C HIS A 159 -32.66 -16.83 -33.82
N ARG A 160 -33.76 -16.09 -33.68
CA ARG A 160 -34.54 -15.97 -32.43
C ARG A 160 -34.89 -17.32 -31.79
N THR A 161 -35.41 -18.27 -32.56
CA THR A 161 -35.83 -19.59 -32.05
C THR A 161 -34.65 -20.42 -31.52
N ALA A 162 -33.52 -20.41 -32.23
CA ALA A 162 -32.32 -21.12 -31.79
C ALA A 162 -31.68 -20.45 -30.56
N SER A 163 -31.64 -19.12 -30.54
CA SER A 163 -31.13 -18.35 -29.41
C SER A 163 -32.00 -18.50 -28.15
N LEU A 164 -33.33 -18.55 -28.30
CA LEU A 164 -34.25 -18.79 -27.18
C LEU A 164 -34.04 -20.19 -26.58
N ARG A 165 -33.99 -21.23 -27.42
CA ARG A 165 -33.74 -22.61 -26.96
C ARG A 165 -32.38 -22.74 -26.26
N GLY A 166 -31.34 -22.14 -26.83
CA GLY A 166 -30.00 -22.12 -26.23
C GLY A 166 -29.97 -21.38 -24.90
N ALA A 167 -30.61 -20.21 -24.81
CA ALA A 167 -30.69 -19.44 -23.56
C ALA A 167 -31.46 -20.19 -22.46
N LEU A 168 -32.58 -20.85 -22.80
CA LEU A 168 -33.34 -21.65 -21.85
C LEU A 168 -32.56 -22.88 -21.37
N ALA A 169 -31.87 -23.59 -22.27
CA ALA A 169 -31.03 -24.73 -21.91
C ALA A 169 -29.86 -24.30 -21.00
N ALA A 170 -29.20 -23.18 -21.32
CA ALA A 170 -28.13 -22.62 -20.50
C ALA A 170 -28.64 -22.14 -19.13
N ALA A 171 -29.81 -21.50 -19.07
CA ALA A 171 -30.43 -21.07 -17.81
C ALA A 171 -30.82 -22.26 -16.93
N LEU A 172 -31.36 -23.33 -17.52
CA LEU A 172 -31.69 -24.56 -16.79
C LEU A 172 -30.42 -25.27 -16.27
N ALA A 173 -29.40 -25.39 -17.11
CA ALA A 173 -28.10 -25.94 -16.70
C ALA A 173 -27.47 -25.12 -15.57
N TRP A 174 -27.52 -23.78 -15.68
CA TRP A 174 -27.07 -22.88 -14.63
C TRP A 174 -27.84 -23.09 -13.33
N LEU A 175 -29.18 -23.15 -13.40
CA LEU A 175 -30.03 -23.33 -12.22
C LEU A 175 -29.78 -24.67 -11.53
N LEU A 176 -29.64 -25.76 -12.30
CA LEU A 176 -29.29 -27.08 -11.78
C LEU A 176 -27.92 -27.06 -11.10
N CYS A 177 -26.89 -26.51 -11.75
CA CYS A 177 -25.57 -26.36 -11.15
C CYS A 177 -25.59 -25.48 -9.88
N PHE A 178 -26.42 -24.44 -9.85
CA PHE A 178 -26.58 -23.58 -8.69
C PHE A 178 -27.25 -24.29 -7.52
N LEU A 179 -28.39 -24.95 -7.73
CA LEU A 179 -29.15 -25.65 -6.69
C LEU A 179 -28.39 -26.84 -6.12
N LEU A 180 -27.62 -27.55 -6.95
CA LEU A 180 -26.79 -28.68 -6.54
C LEU A 180 -25.46 -28.25 -5.89
N GLY A 181 -25.18 -26.94 -5.82
CA GLY A 181 -23.92 -26.44 -5.29
C GLY A 181 -22.69 -26.93 -6.08
N ALA A 182 -22.84 -27.19 -7.39
CA ALA A 182 -21.80 -27.79 -8.21
C ALA A 182 -20.55 -26.89 -8.26
N GLN A 183 -19.41 -27.45 -7.85
CA GLN A 183 -18.10 -26.79 -7.83
C GLN A 183 -17.15 -27.46 -8.81
N ILE A 184 -16.37 -26.66 -9.52
CA ILE A 184 -15.31 -27.13 -10.43
C ILE A 184 -14.06 -27.48 -9.61
N SER A 185 -13.78 -26.67 -8.59
CA SER A 185 -12.76 -26.86 -7.57
C SER A 185 -13.25 -26.21 -6.27
N PRO A 186 -12.63 -26.50 -5.11
CA PRO A 186 -13.05 -25.91 -3.84
C PRO A 186 -13.18 -24.39 -3.94
N GLY A 187 -14.39 -23.87 -3.66
CA GLY A 187 -14.69 -22.44 -3.73
C GLY A 187 -14.98 -21.86 -5.12
N VAL A 188 -14.94 -22.66 -6.19
CA VAL A 188 -15.21 -22.22 -7.57
C VAL A 188 -16.49 -22.88 -8.09
N SER A 189 -17.63 -22.20 -7.94
CA SER A 189 -18.93 -22.67 -8.45
C SER A 189 -19.03 -22.62 -9.98
N VAL A 190 -19.61 -23.66 -10.58
CA VAL A 190 -19.92 -23.74 -12.01
C VAL A 190 -20.89 -22.62 -12.43
N ALA A 191 -21.91 -22.36 -11.60
CA ALA A 191 -22.84 -21.25 -11.78
C ALA A 191 -22.16 -19.93 -11.37
N ALA A 192 -21.82 -19.09 -12.36
CA ALA A 192 -21.21 -17.78 -12.13
C ALA A 192 -22.26 -16.66 -12.15
N ARG A 193 -22.03 -15.68 -11.27
CA ARG A 193 -22.71 -14.37 -11.18
C ARG A 193 -21.69 -13.25 -10.96
N SER A 194 -20.45 -13.49 -11.40
CA SER A 194 -19.25 -12.77 -10.96
C SER A 194 -19.20 -11.33 -11.42
N THR A 195 -19.74 -11.00 -12.61
CA THR A 195 -19.67 -9.61 -13.11
C THR A 195 -20.81 -8.77 -12.56
N ALA A 196 -22.01 -9.33 -12.40
CA ALA A 196 -23.11 -8.64 -11.73
C ALA A 196 -22.81 -8.40 -10.26
N MET A 197 -22.30 -9.41 -9.53
CA MET A 197 -21.87 -9.24 -8.14
C MET A 197 -20.74 -8.22 -8.03
N TYR A 198 -19.74 -8.29 -8.91
CA TYR A 198 -18.65 -7.31 -8.94
C TYR A 198 -19.15 -5.87 -9.14
N ALA A 199 -20.04 -5.64 -10.11
CA ALA A 199 -20.63 -4.33 -10.35
C ALA A 199 -21.46 -3.85 -9.14
N TYR A 200 -22.23 -4.75 -8.53
CA TYR A 200 -22.99 -4.48 -7.31
C TYR A 200 -22.08 -4.11 -6.13
N ASP A 201 -21.00 -4.85 -5.92
CA ASP A 201 -20.00 -4.59 -4.87
C ASP A 201 -19.32 -3.23 -5.07
N ARG A 202 -19.11 -2.78 -6.31
CA ARG A 202 -18.61 -1.42 -6.60
C ARG A 202 -19.62 -0.33 -6.24
N VAL A 203 -20.91 -0.54 -6.54
CA VAL A 203 -21.96 0.42 -6.16
C VAL A 203 -22.10 0.50 -4.64
N LEU A 204 -22.05 -0.65 -3.94
CA LEU A 204 -22.04 -0.69 -2.49
C LEU A 204 -20.81 0.02 -1.91
N ALA A 205 -19.60 -0.25 -2.44
CA ALA A 205 -18.38 0.41 -1.99
C ALA A 205 -18.46 1.94 -2.14
N ALA A 206 -19.00 2.44 -3.26
CA ALA A 206 -19.20 3.88 -3.45
C ALA A 206 -20.19 4.48 -2.44
N ARG A 207 -21.30 3.78 -2.16
CA ARG A 207 -22.28 4.20 -1.15
C ARG A 207 -21.67 4.18 0.27
N ASP A 208 -20.95 3.11 0.59
CA ASP A 208 -20.35 2.92 1.89
C ASP A 208 -19.22 3.95 2.11
N GLY A 209 -18.49 4.37 1.07
CA GLY A 209 -17.54 5.50 1.12
C GLY A 209 -18.18 6.85 1.44
N LEU A 210 -19.39 7.13 0.92
CA LEU A 210 -20.14 8.34 1.28
C LEU A 210 -20.65 8.30 2.73
N ARG A 211 -20.98 7.11 3.23
CA ARG A 211 -21.35 6.91 4.64
C ARG A 211 -20.14 7.03 5.56
N ASP A 212 -19.02 6.46 5.15
CA ASP A 212 -17.71 6.53 5.80
C ASP A 212 -17.30 7.98 6.06
N GLU A 213 -17.54 8.87 5.10
CA GLU A 213 -17.25 10.29 5.25
C GLU A 213 -17.92 10.90 6.48
N ARG A 214 -19.23 10.62 6.63
CA ARG A 214 -20.04 11.18 7.72
C ARG A 214 -19.67 10.58 9.06
N GLU A 215 -19.45 9.28 9.11
CA GLU A 215 -19.04 8.57 10.33
C GLU A 215 -17.65 9.02 10.78
N PHE A 216 -16.70 9.13 9.84
CA PHE A 216 -15.34 9.57 10.13
C PHE A 216 -15.26 11.02 10.62
N THR A 217 -16.07 11.94 10.07
CA THR A 217 -16.13 13.32 10.59
C THR A 217 -16.55 13.36 12.06
N ALA A 218 -17.46 12.47 12.48
CA ALA A 218 -17.83 12.35 13.89
C ALA A 218 -16.69 11.76 14.74
N ASP A 219 -16.01 10.72 14.24
CA ASP A 219 -14.89 10.09 14.94
C ASP A 219 -13.70 11.05 15.17
N VAL A 220 -13.36 11.85 14.15
CA VAL A 220 -12.26 12.82 14.22
C VAL A 220 -12.51 13.90 15.29
N ALA A 221 -13.77 14.30 15.46
CA ALA A 221 -14.16 15.35 16.42
C ALA A 221 -14.03 14.90 17.88
N VAL A 222 -14.09 13.59 18.17
CA VAL A 222 -13.96 13.04 19.52
C VAL A 222 -12.49 12.78 19.84
N ASP A 223 -11.92 13.58 20.72
CA ASP A 223 -10.52 13.47 21.14
C ASP A 223 -10.40 13.62 22.67
N PRO A 224 -10.11 12.52 23.41
CA PRO A 224 -10.02 12.53 24.87
C PRO A 224 -8.91 13.44 25.44
N TYR A 225 -7.93 13.82 24.63
CA TYR A 225 -6.77 14.60 25.04
C TYR A 225 -6.81 16.05 24.55
N ARG A 226 -7.79 16.43 23.72
CA ARG A 226 -7.95 17.78 23.15
C ARG A 226 -7.79 18.88 24.19
N ASP A 227 -8.54 18.75 25.28
CA ASP A 227 -8.62 19.76 26.34
C ASP A 227 -7.64 19.49 27.50
N MET A 228 -6.73 18.51 27.36
CA MET A 228 -5.76 18.23 28.41
C MET A 228 -4.79 19.42 28.57
N PRO A 229 -4.55 19.91 29.82
CA PRO A 229 -3.60 20.99 30.07
C PRO A 229 -2.17 20.66 29.64
N ALA A 230 -1.46 21.68 29.16
CA ALA A 230 -0.09 21.56 28.65
C ALA A 230 0.91 21.01 29.67
N ASP A 231 0.81 21.41 30.94
CA ASP A 231 1.68 20.99 32.04
C ASP A 231 1.51 19.51 32.43
N ARG A 232 0.41 18.89 31.98
CA ARG A 232 0.09 17.48 32.23
C ARG A 232 0.35 16.57 31.03
N LEU A 233 0.21 17.09 29.81
CA LEU A 233 0.54 16.35 28.59
C LEU A 233 2.00 15.91 28.63
N LEU A 234 2.22 14.61 28.42
CA LEU A 234 3.56 14.03 28.27
C LEU A 234 4.52 14.36 29.44
N ALA A 235 3.98 14.61 30.64
CA ALA A 235 4.77 14.97 31.81
C ALA A 235 5.84 13.92 32.18
N GLY A 236 5.62 12.65 31.85
CA GLY A 236 6.57 11.55 32.01
C GLY A 236 7.72 11.53 31.00
N LEU A 237 7.68 12.40 29.99
CA LEU A 237 8.75 12.57 28.98
C LEU A 237 9.35 13.98 29.02
N ARG A 238 9.08 14.75 30.08
CA ARG A 238 9.60 16.11 30.19
C ARG A 238 11.13 16.11 30.15
N GLY A 239 11.68 16.91 29.24
CA GLY A 239 13.12 17.04 29.06
C GLY A 239 13.75 15.94 28.21
N LYS A 240 12.96 14.99 27.70
CA LYS A 240 13.43 13.88 26.87
C LYS A 240 13.25 14.19 25.39
N ASP A 241 14.15 13.64 24.58
CA ASP A 241 14.04 13.67 23.14
C ASP A 241 13.31 12.43 22.66
N VAL A 242 12.26 12.61 21.88
CA VAL A 242 11.42 11.50 21.42
C VAL A 242 11.42 11.44 19.91
N ILE A 243 11.99 10.36 19.37
CA ILE A 243 12.09 10.16 17.92
C ILE A 243 11.12 9.05 17.53
N PHE A 244 10.22 9.37 16.60
CA PHE A 244 9.33 8.42 15.94
C PHE A 244 9.85 8.14 14.54
N ALA A 245 10.51 6.99 14.37
CA ALA A 245 11.10 6.60 13.10
C ALA A 245 10.27 5.52 12.38
N PHE A 246 9.80 5.82 11.18
CA PHE A 246 9.07 4.85 10.36
C PHE A 246 10.06 4.15 9.42
N VAL A 247 10.18 2.84 9.54
CA VAL A 247 10.99 2.01 8.63
C VAL A 247 10.08 1.57 7.50
N GLU A 248 10.25 2.19 6.33
CA GLU A 248 9.45 1.93 5.14
C GLU A 248 9.32 0.44 4.83
N SER A 249 8.09 -0.02 4.60
CA SER A 249 7.75 -1.40 4.28
C SER A 249 8.24 -2.44 5.30
N TYR A 250 8.54 -2.07 6.56
CA TYR A 250 8.93 -3.01 7.61
C TYR A 250 7.73 -3.78 8.18
N GLY A 251 7.27 -4.78 7.44
CA GLY A 251 6.14 -5.63 7.84
C GLY A 251 6.53 -6.80 8.73
N ARG A 252 5.54 -7.40 9.41
CA ARG A 252 5.68 -8.62 10.22
C ARG A 252 6.33 -9.77 9.45
N SER A 253 6.13 -9.83 8.13
CA SER A 253 6.76 -10.85 7.29
C SER A 253 8.29 -10.77 7.32
N ALA A 254 8.89 -9.59 7.51
CA ALA A 254 10.34 -9.46 7.63
C ALA A 254 10.93 -10.25 8.80
N VAL A 255 10.15 -10.45 9.87
CA VAL A 255 10.56 -11.12 11.12
C VAL A 255 9.83 -12.45 11.37
N GLN A 256 8.95 -12.89 10.46
CA GLN A 256 8.18 -14.13 10.62
C GLN A 256 8.21 -15.04 9.39
N ASP A 257 8.48 -14.52 8.18
CA ASP A 257 8.61 -15.36 6.98
C ASP A 257 9.91 -16.17 7.08
N PRO A 258 9.87 -17.51 7.07
CA PRO A 258 11.06 -18.36 7.19
C PRO A 258 12.14 -18.08 6.12
N ARG A 259 11.77 -17.47 4.99
CA ARG A 259 12.69 -17.12 3.89
C ARG A 259 13.47 -15.83 4.15
N MET A 260 13.04 -15.00 5.11
CA MET A 260 13.65 -13.69 5.39
C MET A 260 14.05 -13.53 6.86
N ALA A 261 13.19 -13.97 7.78
CA ALA A 261 13.30 -13.79 9.21
C ALA A 261 14.68 -14.15 9.78
N PRO A 262 15.31 -15.30 9.44
CA PRO A 262 16.59 -15.67 10.07
C PRO A 262 17.71 -14.62 9.92
N ARG A 263 17.71 -13.83 8.85
CA ARG A 263 18.72 -12.78 8.65
C ARG A 263 18.34 -11.45 9.30
N VAL A 264 17.06 -11.07 9.24
CA VAL A 264 16.55 -9.86 9.92
C VAL A 264 16.63 -10.04 11.44
N ASP A 265 16.27 -11.22 11.93
CA ASP A 265 16.39 -11.60 13.34
C ASP A 265 17.82 -11.47 13.85
N ALA A 266 18.81 -11.84 13.03
CA ALA A 266 20.22 -11.68 13.40
C ALA A 266 20.61 -10.21 13.59
N VAL A 267 20.06 -9.29 12.77
CA VAL A 267 20.27 -7.83 12.93
C VAL A 267 19.59 -7.33 14.20
N LEU A 268 18.34 -7.75 14.47
CA LEU A 268 17.60 -7.34 15.67
C LEU A 268 18.22 -7.89 16.97
N ASP A 269 18.68 -9.14 16.97
CA ASP A 269 19.34 -9.77 18.11
C ASP A 269 20.71 -9.14 18.38
N ALA A 270 21.51 -8.89 17.34
CA ALA A 270 22.78 -8.18 17.46
C ALA A 270 22.57 -6.74 17.92
N GLY A 271 21.58 -6.03 17.37
CA GLY A 271 21.24 -4.68 17.78
C GLY A 271 20.74 -4.59 19.21
N THR A 272 19.93 -5.56 19.67
CA THR A 272 19.52 -5.65 21.07
C THR A 272 20.72 -5.77 21.99
N LYS A 273 21.71 -6.60 21.64
CA LYS A 273 22.95 -6.75 22.42
C LYS A 273 23.78 -5.47 22.41
N GLN A 274 23.93 -4.82 21.25
CA GLN A 274 24.66 -3.57 21.09
C GLN A 274 24.05 -2.45 21.93
N LEU A 275 22.73 -2.26 21.84
CA LEU A 275 21.99 -1.27 22.61
C LEU A 275 22.08 -1.55 24.11
N ARG A 276 21.96 -2.82 24.53
CA ARG A 276 22.13 -3.22 25.93
C ARG A 276 23.52 -2.92 26.46
N ALA A 277 24.56 -3.16 25.67
CA ALA A 277 25.93 -2.80 26.03
C ALA A 277 26.13 -1.28 26.17
N ALA A 278 25.36 -0.48 25.43
CA ALA A 278 25.32 0.98 25.56
C ALA A 278 24.36 1.49 26.65
N GLY A 279 23.77 0.60 27.46
CA GLY A 279 22.89 0.93 28.59
C GLY A 279 21.41 1.11 28.23
N TYR A 280 21.00 0.81 27.01
CA TYR A 280 19.59 0.86 26.61
C TYR A 280 18.87 -0.45 26.92
N ALA A 281 17.57 -0.33 27.20
CA ALA A 281 16.64 -1.44 27.16
C ALA A 281 15.58 -1.19 26.08
N SER A 282 14.97 -2.26 25.59
CA SER A 282 14.00 -2.20 24.50
C SER A 282 12.79 -3.10 24.72
N ARG A 283 11.64 -2.65 24.22
CA ARG A 283 10.38 -3.41 24.22
C ARG A 283 9.78 -3.41 22.82
N SER A 284 9.33 -4.56 22.33
CA SER A 284 8.75 -4.69 21.00
C SER A 284 7.43 -5.47 20.97
N ALA A 285 6.60 -5.14 19.97
CA ALA A 285 5.29 -5.74 19.71
C ALA A 285 4.91 -5.55 18.23
N PHE A 286 3.61 -5.71 17.91
CA PHE A 286 3.08 -5.45 16.58
C PHE A 286 1.95 -4.40 16.61
N LEU A 287 1.84 -3.64 15.52
CA LEU A 287 0.67 -2.85 15.18
C LEU A 287 0.05 -3.38 13.88
N THR A 288 -1.27 -3.30 13.72
CA THR A 288 -1.95 -3.52 12.44
C THR A 288 -2.04 -2.19 11.70
N SER A 289 -1.38 -2.09 10.55
CA SER A 289 -1.37 -0.92 9.68
C SER A 289 -2.69 -0.76 8.89
N PRO A 290 -3.15 0.47 8.62
CA PRO A 290 -4.26 0.72 7.71
C PRO A 290 -3.91 0.49 6.24
N THR A 291 -2.64 0.32 5.90
CA THR A 291 -2.16 0.16 4.53
C THR A 291 -1.32 -1.09 4.33
N PHE A 292 -0.99 -1.37 3.08
CA PHE A 292 -0.19 -2.52 2.66
C PHE A 292 0.51 -2.16 1.35
N GLY A 293 1.82 -2.42 1.25
CA GLY A 293 2.61 -2.22 0.03
C GLY A 293 2.84 -0.78 -0.43
N GLY A 294 2.16 0.20 0.18
CA GLY A 294 2.30 1.63 -0.08
C GLY A 294 1.32 2.44 0.78
N GLY A 295 1.28 3.75 0.58
CA GLY A 295 0.34 4.63 1.30
C GLY A 295 0.83 5.05 2.69
N SER A 296 2.14 5.12 2.92
CA SER A 296 2.78 5.41 4.21
C SER A 296 2.23 6.65 4.92
N TRP A 297 1.86 7.69 4.17
CA TRP A 297 1.25 8.90 4.75
C TRP A 297 -0.06 8.61 5.50
N LEU A 298 -0.84 7.60 5.07
CA LEU A 298 -2.07 7.18 5.77
C LEU A 298 -1.73 6.44 7.07
N ALA A 299 -0.68 5.62 7.07
CA ALA A 299 -0.18 4.94 8.27
C ALA A 299 0.37 5.96 9.29
N HIS A 300 1.17 6.93 8.85
CA HIS A 300 1.70 7.98 9.73
C HIS A 300 0.57 8.84 10.29
N SER A 301 -0.38 9.25 9.43
CA SER A 301 -1.57 9.98 9.86
C SER A 301 -2.33 9.20 10.93
N THR A 302 -2.50 7.89 10.74
CA THR A 302 -3.18 7.00 11.69
C THR A 302 -2.46 6.95 13.03
N PHE A 303 -1.14 6.74 12.99
CA PHE A 303 -0.29 6.69 14.17
C PHE A 303 -0.28 8.01 14.95
N LEU A 304 -0.11 9.13 14.25
CA LEU A 304 0.03 10.45 14.87
C LEU A 304 -1.30 11.01 15.38
N SER A 305 -2.42 10.75 14.68
CA SER A 305 -3.73 11.30 15.06
C SER A 305 -4.54 10.38 15.96
N GLY A 306 -4.22 9.09 16.01
CA GLY A 306 -5.00 8.10 16.76
C GLY A 306 -6.39 7.83 16.20
N VAL A 307 -6.61 8.08 14.90
CA VAL A 307 -7.82 7.68 14.17
C VAL A 307 -7.44 6.87 12.94
N TRP A 308 -8.28 5.91 12.57
CA TRP A 308 -7.99 5.01 11.44
C TRP A 308 -8.11 5.71 10.09
N ILE A 309 -6.98 5.96 9.42
CA ILE A 309 -6.93 6.56 8.09
C ILE A 309 -6.67 5.46 7.06
N SER A 310 -7.74 4.90 6.50
CA SER A 310 -7.67 3.79 5.53
C SER A 310 -7.72 4.21 4.07
N ASN A 311 -7.98 5.49 3.78
CA ASN A 311 -8.15 5.99 2.43
C ASN A 311 -7.87 7.50 2.33
N GLN A 312 -7.76 8.00 1.10
CA GLN A 312 -7.43 9.39 0.83
C GLN A 312 -8.52 10.39 1.27
N GLN A 313 -9.79 9.98 1.30
CA GLN A 313 -10.89 10.81 1.79
C GLN A 313 -10.73 11.11 3.28
N ARG A 314 -10.51 10.07 4.10
CA ARG A 314 -10.24 10.22 5.53
C ARG A 314 -9.00 11.08 5.78
N TYR A 315 -7.94 10.91 5.00
CA TYR A 315 -6.73 11.75 5.10
C TYR A 315 -7.06 13.23 4.90
N ARG A 316 -7.77 13.59 3.82
CA ARG A 316 -8.16 14.98 3.55
C ARG A 316 -9.10 15.55 4.62
N ASN A 317 -10.02 14.74 5.13
CA ASN A 317 -10.92 15.15 6.21
C ASN A 317 -10.17 15.38 7.52
N LEU A 318 -9.14 14.57 7.81
CA LEU A 318 -8.28 14.76 8.97
C LEU A 318 -7.45 16.04 8.83
N THR A 319 -6.70 16.18 7.72
CA THR A 319 -5.72 17.27 7.54
C THR A 319 -6.34 18.64 7.30
N SER A 320 -7.65 18.71 7.04
CA SER A 320 -8.42 19.96 7.02
C SER A 320 -9.03 20.34 8.37
N GLY A 321 -8.92 19.46 9.38
CA GLY A 321 -9.45 19.68 10.73
C GLY A 321 -8.41 20.18 11.73
N ASP A 322 -8.76 20.10 13.01
CA ASP A 322 -7.98 20.60 14.15
C ASP A 322 -7.69 19.53 15.22
N ARG A 323 -7.80 18.24 14.85
CA ARG A 323 -7.57 17.12 15.77
C ARG A 323 -6.17 17.18 16.36
N LEU A 324 -6.05 17.01 17.68
CA LEU A 324 -4.76 17.01 18.36
C LEU A 324 -3.92 15.81 17.89
N THR A 325 -2.82 16.07 17.21
CA THR A 325 -1.85 15.03 16.83
C THR A 325 -0.84 14.80 17.95
N LEU A 326 -0.11 13.67 17.89
CA LEU A 326 1.00 13.38 18.78
C LEU A 326 2.06 14.50 18.70
N THR A 327 2.42 14.93 17.49
CA THR A 327 3.32 16.07 17.24
C THR A 327 2.82 17.34 17.95
N SER A 328 1.57 17.72 17.72
CA SER A 328 1.00 18.92 18.36
C SER A 328 0.89 18.78 19.89
N ALA A 329 0.70 17.58 20.42
CA ALA A 329 0.74 17.32 21.86
C ALA A 329 2.15 17.53 22.45
N PHE A 330 3.20 17.11 21.74
CA PHE A 330 4.60 17.40 22.10
C PHE A 330 4.90 18.90 22.06
N GLY A 331 4.45 19.59 21.01
CA GLY A 331 4.56 21.05 20.90
C GLY A 331 3.85 21.77 22.06
N LYS A 332 2.62 21.36 22.39
CA LYS A 332 1.86 21.88 23.55
C LYS A 332 2.56 21.59 24.88
N ALA A 333 3.29 20.49 25.00
CA ALA A 333 4.10 20.13 26.17
C ALA A 333 5.48 20.83 26.20
N GLY A 334 5.79 21.70 25.23
CA GLY A 334 7.00 22.51 25.19
C GLY A 334 8.21 21.84 24.53
N HIS A 335 8.00 20.79 23.74
CA HIS A 335 9.06 20.24 22.89
C HIS A 335 9.11 21.00 21.57
N GLU A 336 10.31 21.15 21.02
CA GLU A 336 10.46 21.50 19.62
C GLU A 336 10.02 20.33 18.74
N THR A 337 9.32 20.59 17.64
CA THR A 337 8.74 19.56 16.79
C THR A 337 9.34 19.59 15.39
N VAL A 338 9.91 18.47 14.97
CA VAL A 338 10.68 18.36 13.73
C VAL A 338 10.13 17.24 12.86
N SER A 339 10.00 17.50 11.57
CA SER A 339 9.72 16.49 10.56
C SER A 339 10.94 16.34 9.63
N VAL A 340 11.42 15.12 9.44
CA VAL A 340 12.50 14.80 8.49
C VAL A 340 11.95 13.82 7.45
N MET A 341 11.50 14.35 6.32
CA MET A 341 10.74 13.69 5.26
C MET A 341 11.55 13.55 3.96
N PRO A 342 12.53 12.63 3.89
CA PRO A 342 13.38 12.47 2.70
C PRO A 342 12.59 12.04 1.45
N GLY A 343 11.42 11.42 1.61
CA GLY A 343 10.54 11.03 0.50
C GLY A 343 9.64 12.17 -0.04
N ALA A 344 9.52 13.28 0.68
CA ALA A 344 8.74 14.44 0.22
C ALA A 344 9.53 15.21 -0.85
N THR A 345 9.16 15.02 -2.12
CA THR A 345 9.83 15.64 -3.27
C THR A 345 9.14 16.89 -3.81
N ARG A 346 7.94 17.19 -3.29
CA ARG A 346 7.10 18.32 -3.69
C ARG A 346 6.69 19.10 -2.45
N ALA A 347 6.01 20.24 -2.64
CA ALA A 347 5.43 20.97 -1.53
C ALA A 347 4.38 20.11 -0.81
N TRP A 348 4.43 20.09 0.51
CA TRP A 348 3.53 19.30 1.37
C TRP A 348 2.78 20.23 2.33
N PRO A 349 1.74 20.93 1.86
CA PRO A 349 0.99 21.89 2.68
C PRO A 349 0.29 21.21 3.88
N GLU A 350 -0.09 19.94 3.74
CA GLU A 350 -0.70 19.16 4.82
C GLU A 350 0.26 18.95 6.01
N GLY A 351 1.57 19.15 5.83
CA GLY A 351 2.52 19.16 6.95
C GLY A 351 2.17 20.19 8.04
N SER A 352 1.49 21.28 7.68
CA SER A 352 1.04 22.32 8.61
C SER A 352 0.02 21.82 9.65
N PHE A 353 -0.81 20.83 9.29
CA PHE A 353 -1.79 20.23 10.19
C PHE A 353 -1.16 19.58 11.43
N TYR A 354 0.04 19.01 11.28
CA TYR A 354 0.71 18.31 12.38
C TYR A 354 1.36 19.26 13.39
N GLY A 355 1.53 20.53 13.04
CA GLY A 355 2.12 21.54 13.93
C GLY A 355 3.63 21.36 14.12
N TYR A 356 4.37 21.00 13.06
CA TYR A 356 5.83 20.99 13.07
C TYR A 356 6.41 22.41 13.11
N ASP A 357 7.40 22.65 13.97
CA ASP A 357 8.18 23.88 13.96
C ASP A 357 9.11 23.93 12.74
N ARG A 358 9.63 22.77 12.32
CA ARG A 358 10.58 22.65 11.20
C ARG A 358 10.32 21.39 10.38
N VAL A 359 10.40 21.53 9.05
CA VAL A 359 10.23 20.43 8.08
C VAL A 359 11.45 20.39 7.16
N TRP A 360 12.17 19.27 7.23
CA TRP A 360 13.27 18.94 6.35
C TRP A 360 12.81 17.92 5.31
N ASP A 361 12.75 18.30 4.04
CA ASP A 361 12.37 17.44 2.92
C ASP A 361 13.51 17.25 1.93
N SER A 362 13.28 16.49 0.86
CA SER A 362 14.35 16.13 -0.08
C SER A 362 15.01 17.34 -0.76
N ARG A 363 14.33 18.49 -0.79
CA ARG A 363 14.76 19.72 -1.46
C ARG A 363 15.62 20.59 -0.56
N ASN A 364 15.51 20.43 0.76
CA ASN A 364 16.24 21.25 1.73
C ASN A 364 17.18 20.45 2.65
N LEU A 365 17.16 19.12 2.60
CA LEU A 365 18.09 18.23 3.33
C LEU A 365 19.54 18.34 2.87
N GLY A 366 19.81 18.88 1.68
CA GLY A 366 21.17 19.19 1.21
C GLY A 366 21.98 17.99 0.72
N TYR A 367 21.32 16.86 0.42
CA TYR A 367 21.96 15.66 -0.12
C TYR A 367 22.54 15.92 -1.52
N ARG A 368 23.77 15.47 -1.75
CA ARG A 368 24.50 15.60 -3.03
C ARG A 368 24.93 14.27 -3.63
N GLY A 369 24.64 13.15 -2.95
CA GLY A 369 24.91 11.82 -3.46
C GLY A 369 23.90 11.33 -4.52
N PRO A 370 24.07 10.10 -5.03
CA PRO A 370 23.13 9.50 -5.96
C PRO A 370 21.82 9.09 -5.26
N LYS A 371 20.71 9.11 -5.99
CA LYS A 371 19.49 8.43 -5.55
C LYS A 371 19.69 6.92 -5.49
N PHE A 372 18.94 6.26 -4.61
CA PHE A 372 18.80 4.80 -4.57
C PHE A 372 17.43 4.41 -5.12
N SER A 373 17.25 4.64 -6.43
CA SER A 373 15.97 4.55 -7.14
C SER A 373 14.92 5.53 -6.60
N TRP A 374 13.82 5.04 -6.02
CA TRP A 374 12.77 5.90 -5.48
C TRP A 374 13.28 6.75 -4.31
N ALA A 375 14.15 6.17 -3.46
CA ALA A 375 14.74 6.85 -2.32
C ALA A 375 15.66 7.99 -2.78
N PRO A 376 15.32 9.27 -2.50
CA PRO A 376 16.14 10.39 -2.96
C PRO A 376 17.50 10.46 -2.27
N MET A 377 17.63 9.84 -1.10
CA MET A 377 18.84 9.71 -0.30
C MET A 377 18.75 8.45 0.58
N PRO A 378 19.89 7.88 1.00
CA PRO A 378 19.92 6.73 1.91
C PRO A 378 19.63 7.14 3.35
N ASP A 379 19.08 6.21 4.14
CA ASP A 379 18.63 6.47 5.52
C ASP A 379 19.75 6.94 6.43
N GLN A 380 20.98 6.46 6.19
CA GLN A 380 22.15 6.90 6.94
C GLN A 380 22.45 8.39 6.72
N TYR A 381 22.21 8.92 5.52
CA TYR A 381 22.29 10.37 5.29
C TYR A 381 21.17 11.10 6.02
N THR A 382 19.92 10.61 5.90
CA THR A 382 18.76 11.19 6.60
C THR A 382 19.01 11.33 8.09
N MET A 383 19.52 10.28 8.74
CA MET A 383 19.82 10.27 10.18
C MET A 383 21.02 11.14 10.54
N SER A 384 22.03 11.26 9.67
CA SER A 384 23.17 12.17 9.86
C SER A 384 22.77 13.65 9.71
N ALA A 385 21.88 13.96 8.76
CA ALA A 385 21.34 15.29 8.58
C ALA A 385 20.45 15.71 9.76
N PHE A 386 19.61 14.81 10.26
CA PHE A 386 18.85 15.03 11.49
C PHE A 386 19.76 15.29 12.69
N GLU A 387 20.80 14.48 12.84
CA GLU A 387 21.77 14.61 13.93
C GLU A 387 22.41 16.00 13.95
N SER A 388 23.03 16.38 12.84
CA SER A 388 23.83 17.60 12.76
C SER A 388 23.00 18.89 12.78
N ARG A 389 21.76 18.86 12.25
CA ARG A 389 20.92 20.06 12.13
C ARG A 389 20.03 20.33 13.32
N GLU A 390 19.61 19.27 14.01
CA GLU A 390 18.57 19.35 15.03
C GLU A 390 19.02 18.72 16.33
N PHE A 391 19.41 17.44 16.31
CA PHE A 391 19.65 16.69 17.53
C PHE A 391 20.87 17.21 18.32
N ALA A 392 21.96 17.53 17.64
CA ALA A 392 23.21 18.03 18.23
C ALA A 392 23.28 19.56 18.37
N ARG A 393 22.19 20.28 18.06
CA ARG A 393 22.19 21.75 18.10
C ARG A 393 22.45 22.26 19.53
N PRO A 394 23.47 23.09 19.77
CA PRO A 394 23.77 23.60 21.11
C PRO A 394 22.62 24.40 21.71
N GLY A 395 22.31 24.18 22.99
CA GLY A 395 21.32 24.98 23.74
C GLY A 395 19.87 24.81 23.31
N ARG A 396 19.53 23.78 22.50
CA ARG A 396 18.14 23.48 22.14
C ARG A 396 17.31 23.02 23.35
N GLY A 397 15.99 23.13 23.22
CA GLY A 397 15.06 22.46 24.13
C GLY A 397 14.94 20.95 23.84
N PRO A 398 14.13 20.21 24.61
CA PRO A 398 13.76 18.83 24.28
C PRO A 398 13.02 18.81 22.93
N LEU A 399 13.21 17.76 22.14
CA LEU A 399 12.61 17.65 20.81
C LEU A 399 11.71 16.42 20.65
N MET A 400 10.75 16.54 19.75
CA MET A 400 10.09 15.41 19.12
C MET A 400 10.39 15.43 17.62
N ALA A 401 10.80 14.29 17.06
CA ALA A 401 11.06 14.15 15.64
C ALA A 401 10.22 13.04 15.01
N GLU A 402 9.61 13.30 13.87
CA GLU A 402 9.07 12.28 12.96
C GLU A 402 10.05 12.06 11.81
N ILE A 403 10.53 10.83 11.61
CA ILE A 403 11.56 10.49 10.63
C ILE A 403 11.22 9.23 9.84
N PRO A 404 10.64 9.35 8.64
CA PRO A 404 10.45 8.23 7.74
C PRO A 404 11.73 7.92 7.00
N LEU A 405 12.18 6.70 7.21
CA LEU A 405 13.26 6.08 6.47
C LEU A 405 12.69 5.51 5.17
N VAL A 406 13.44 5.62 4.08
CA VAL A 406 12.95 5.39 2.71
C VAL A 406 13.77 4.37 1.93
N SER A 407 14.89 3.89 2.47
CA SER A 407 15.82 3.02 1.72
C SER A 407 15.28 1.62 1.45
N SER A 408 14.25 1.20 2.19
CA SER A 408 13.51 -0.06 1.99
C SER A 408 12.27 0.08 1.10
N HIS A 409 12.06 1.24 0.48
CA HIS A 409 11.00 1.41 -0.52
C HIS A 409 11.32 0.58 -1.78
N THR A 410 10.26 0.10 -2.45
CA THR A 410 10.36 -0.48 -3.80
C THR A 410 11.06 0.52 -4.76
N PRO A 411 11.94 0.10 -5.69
CA PRO A 411 12.13 -1.24 -6.25
C PRO A 411 13.22 -2.13 -5.58
N TRP A 412 13.68 -1.80 -4.37
CA TRP A 412 14.70 -2.57 -3.63
C TRP A 412 16.02 -2.79 -4.36
N ALA A 413 16.39 -1.86 -5.26
CA ALA A 413 17.68 -1.84 -5.93
C ALA A 413 17.89 -0.44 -6.53
N PRO A 414 19.09 0.16 -6.48
CA PRO A 414 20.24 -0.28 -5.68
C PRO A 414 19.98 -0.16 -4.18
N ILE A 415 20.73 -0.89 -3.35
CA ILE A 415 20.64 -0.83 -1.88
C ILE A 415 21.96 -0.28 -1.33
N PRO A 416 21.92 0.72 -0.43
CA PRO A 416 23.11 1.23 0.23
C PRO A 416 23.71 0.20 1.21
N HIS A 417 24.98 0.38 1.57
CA HIS A 417 25.55 -0.25 2.76
C HIS A 417 26.03 0.83 3.73
N LEU A 418 26.15 0.47 5.01
CA LEU A 418 26.62 1.40 6.04
C LEU A 418 28.07 1.80 5.77
N VAL A 419 28.32 3.10 5.79
CA VAL A 419 29.66 3.69 5.87
C VAL A 419 29.93 4.18 7.30
N GLY A 420 31.15 4.64 7.61
CA GLY A 420 31.41 5.32 8.87
C GLY A 420 30.57 6.60 8.98
N TRP A 421 30.05 6.92 10.17
CA TRP A 421 29.22 8.12 10.34
C TRP A 421 29.96 9.41 9.98
N ASP A 422 31.26 9.48 10.24
CA ASP A 422 32.12 10.62 9.89
C ASP A 422 32.42 10.70 8.38
N GLU A 423 32.15 9.63 7.62
CA GLU A 423 32.34 9.56 6.17
C GLU A 423 31.09 9.99 5.37
N VAL A 424 29.91 10.07 6.03
CA VAL A 424 28.62 10.34 5.36
C VAL A 424 28.65 11.67 4.60
N GLY A 425 29.20 12.72 5.22
CA GLY A 425 29.39 14.04 4.62
C GLY A 425 28.12 14.59 3.94
N ASP A 426 28.26 15.08 2.70
CA ASP A 426 27.13 15.53 1.86
C ASP A 426 26.43 14.39 1.10
N GLY A 427 26.82 13.15 1.36
CA GLY A 427 26.30 11.96 0.71
C GLY A 427 27.06 11.51 -0.55
N SER A 428 28.07 12.26 -0.99
CA SER A 428 28.88 11.89 -2.17
C SER A 428 29.59 10.53 -2.02
N VAL A 429 29.90 10.10 -0.80
CA VAL A 429 30.50 8.77 -0.50
C VAL A 429 29.66 7.61 -1.05
N PHE A 430 28.34 7.78 -1.18
CA PHE A 430 27.45 6.75 -1.69
C PHE A 430 27.54 6.54 -3.22
N ALA A 431 28.28 7.39 -3.96
CA ALA A 431 28.43 7.28 -5.42
C ALA A 431 29.02 5.93 -5.86
N GLY A 432 30.11 5.49 -5.20
CA GLY A 432 30.74 4.21 -5.51
C GLY A 432 29.83 3.01 -5.18
N ILE A 433 29.04 3.14 -4.10
CA ILE A 433 28.09 2.14 -3.64
C ILE A 433 26.98 1.95 -4.66
N ALA A 434 26.35 3.05 -5.09
CA ALA A 434 25.28 3.01 -6.07
C ALA A 434 25.75 2.46 -7.44
N ALA A 435 26.98 2.80 -7.86
CA ALA A 435 27.54 2.36 -9.13
C ALA A 435 27.78 0.83 -9.20
N GLN A 436 28.11 0.21 -8.07
CA GLN A 436 28.38 -1.24 -7.97
C GLN A 436 27.14 -2.07 -7.64
N ALA A 437 26.07 -1.43 -7.19
CA ALA A 437 24.85 -2.10 -6.77
C ALA A 437 24.03 -2.63 -7.96
N LYS A 438 23.18 -3.62 -7.67
CA LYS A 438 22.25 -4.18 -8.65
C LYS A 438 21.27 -3.11 -9.13
N LYS A 439 20.79 -3.25 -10.36
CA LYS A 439 19.77 -2.37 -10.95
C LYS A 439 18.38 -2.98 -10.84
N PRO A 440 17.30 -2.17 -10.75
CA PRO A 440 15.92 -2.67 -10.68
C PRO A 440 15.60 -3.72 -11.74
N GLY A 441 15.91 -3.43 -13.02
CA GLY A 441 15.59 -4.33 -14.12
C GLY A 441 16.26 -5.71 -14.09
N SER A 442 17.34 -5.91 -13.31
CA SER A 442 17.93 -7.25 -13.11
C SER A 442 17.32 -8.00 -11.94
N VAL A 443 16.87 -7.28 -10.91
CA VAL A 443 16.23 -7.86 -9.71
C VAL A 443 14.79 -8.27 -10.01
N TRP A 444 14.04 -7.43 -10.73
CA TRP A 444 12.61 -7.61 -10.98
C TRP A 444 12.22 -8.75 -11.93
N LYS A 445 13.19 -9.52 -12.41
CA LYS A 445 12.97 -10.71 -13.25
C LYS A 445 12.75 -11.99 -12.45
N ASP A 446 13.07 -11.97 -11.16
CA ASP A 446 13.05 -13.15 -10.29
C ASP A 446 12.46 -12.79 -8.91
N PRO A 447 11.29 -13.36 -8.53
CA PRO A 447 10.68 -13.14 -7.22
C PRO A 447 11.58 -13.49 -6.03
N GLU A 448 12.51 -14.44 -6.16
CA GLU A 448 13.47 -14.76 -5.10
C GLU A 448 14.52 -13.66 -4.94
N ALA A 449 15.03 -13.13 -6.07
CA ALA A 449 15.92 -11.98 -6.06
C ALA A 449 15.24 -10.73 -5.46
N ILE A 450 13.99 -10.44 -5.83
CA ILE A 450 13.20 -9.33 -5.25
C ILE A 450 13.15 -9.45 -3.73
N ARG A 451 12.75 -10.62 -3.21
CA ARG A 451 12.66 -10.88 -1.77
C ARG A 451 14.01 -10.75 -1.06
N THR A 452 15.07 -11.22 -1.70
CA THR A 452 16.43 -11.14 -1.17
C THR A 452 16.90 -9.71 -1.02
N GLU A 453 16.63 -8.86 -2.02
CA GLU A 453 17.03 -7.45 -1.96
C GLU A 453 16.12 -6.65 -1.01
N TYR A 454 14.79 -6.88 -0.99
CA TYR A 454 13.92 -6.31 0.06
C TYR A 454 14.46 -6.60 1.47
N ARG A 455 14.77 -7.87 1.77
CA ARG A 455 15.34 -8.27 3.06
C ARG A 455 16.62 -7.48 3.40
N LYS A 456 17.55 -7.32 2.45
CA LYS A 456 18.78 -6.53 2.64
C LYS A 456 18.49 -5.05 2.92
N SER A 457 17.47 -4.48 2.28
CA SER A 457 17.09 -3.09 2.51
C SER A 457 16.56 -2.88 3.93
N ILE A 458 15.79 -3.83 4.46
CA ILE A 458 15.35 -3.84 5.87
C ILE A 458 16.54 -3.97 6.82
N GLU A 459 17.49 -4.86 6.53
CA GLU A 459 18.72 -4.99 7.33
C GLU A 459 19.52 -3.69 7.38
N TYR A 460 19.61 -2.98 6.26
CA TYR A 460 20.26 -1.68 6.18
C TYR A 460 19.54 -0.61 7.01
N SER A 461 18.23 -0.46 6.86
CA SER A 461 17.47 0.58 7.57
C SER A 461 17.45 0.34 9.09
N LEU A 462 17.25 -0.90 9.53
CA LEU A 462 17.34 -1.28 10.94
C LEU A 462 18.76 -1.08 11.48
N GLY A 463 19.78 -1.53 10.75
CA GLY A 463 21.18 -1.33 11.11
C GLY A 463 21.55 0.14 11.25
N THR A 464 21.00 1.01 10.40
CA THR A 464 21.16 2.47 10.45
C THR A 464 20.61 3.04 11.76
N LEU A 465 19.36 2.73 12.12
CA LEU A 465 18.74 3.24 13.37
C LEU A 465 19.46 2.73 14.62
N ILE A 466 19.79 1.44 14.66
CA ILE A 466 20.48 0.81 15.79
C ILE A 466 21.86 1.44 15.97
N SER A 467 22.60 1.63 14.87
CA SER A 467 23.92 2.27 14.88
C SER A 467 23.81 3.73 15.32
N TRP A 468 22.83 4.48 14.81
CA TRP A 468 22.61 5.88 15.17
C TRP A 468 22.29 6.03 16.66
N MET A 469 21.34 5.25 17.18
CA MET A 469 20.94 5.28 18.58
C MET A 469 22.11 4.93 19.51
N SER A 470 22.94 3.97 19.11
CA SER A 470 24.13 3.57 19.89
C SER A 470 25.22 4.64 19.90
N ARG A 471 25.35 5.38 18.79
CA ARG A 471 26.42 6.38 18.58
C ARG A 471 26.08 7.73 19.19
N TYR A 472 24.85 8.20 18.99
CA TYR A 472 24.45 9.58 19.27
C TYR A 472 23.39 9.70 20.37
N GLY A 473 22.61 8.65 20.63
CA GLY A 473 21.60 8.69 21.68
C GLY A 473 22.23 8.91 23.06
N GLY A 474 21.51 9.65 23.91
CA GLY A 474 21.87 9.91 25.31
C GLY A 474 20.90 9.27 26.30
N ASP A 475 21.06 9.61 27.57
CA ASP A 475 20.24 9.09 28.67
C ASP A 475 18.77 9.56 28.59
N ASP A 476 18.54 10.71 27.96
CA ASP A 476 17.24 11.32 27.74
C ASP A 476 16.64 11.04 26.34
N THR A 477 17.25 10.16 25.56
CA THR A 477 16.74 9.80 24.23
C THR A 477 15.79 8.61 24.30
N VAL A 478 14.59 8.78 23.75
CA VAL A 478 13.58 7.74 23.55
C VAL A 478 13.37 7.56 22.05
N LEU A 479 13.69 6.38 21.53
CA LEU A 479 13.43 6.01 20.14
C LEU A 479 12.24 5.06 20.08
N VAL A 480 11.19 5.48 19.39
CA VAL A 480 10.10 4.61 18.96
C VAL A 480 10.26 4.40 17.46
N PHE A 481 10.50 3.17 17.02
CA PHE A 481 10.55 2.86 15.59
C PHE A 481 9.60 1.73 15.24
N LEU A 482 9.01 1.82 14.06
CA LEU A 482 7.97 0.90 13.59
C LEU A 482 7.99 0.78 12.08
N GLY A 483 7.38 -0.28 11.56
CA GLY A 483 6.96 -0.28 10.16
C GLY A 483 5.73 0.60 9.95
N ASP A 484 5.64 1.19 8.76
CA ASP A 484 4.44 1.84 8.26
C ASP A 484 3.46 0.81 7.65
N HIS A 485 3.95 -0.15 6.87
CA HIS A 485 3.19 -1.25 6.28
C HIS A 485 4.07 -2.45 5.88
N GLN A 486 3.44 -3.52 5.38
CA GLN A 486 4.14 -4.64 4.73
C GLN A 486 4.66 -4.25 3.34
N PRO A 487 5.68 -4.91 2.78
CA PRO A 487 6.03 -4.75 1.37
C PRO A 487 4.92 -5.31 0.47
N SER A 488 4.97 -4.99 -0.83
CA SER A 488 4.00 -5.50 -1.82
C SER A 488 3.85 -7.04 -1.78
N PRO A 489 2.65 -7.58 -2.08
CA PRO A 489 2.39 -9.02 -2.18
C PRO A 489 3.36 -9.79 -3.09
N ILE A 490 4.02 -9.15 -4.06
CA ILE A 490 5.08 -9.80 -4.84
C ILE A 490 6.22 -10.37 -3.96
N VAL A 491 6.45 -9.78 -2.79
CA VAL A 491 7.47 -10.21 -1.82
C VAL A 491 6.92 -11.28 -0.88
N VAL A 492 5.76 -11.01 -0.27
CA VAL A 492 5.23 -11.74 0.90
C VAL A 492 4.06 -12.67 0.59
N GLY A 493 3.48 -12.56 -0.61
CA GLY A 493 2.30 -13.30 -1.06
C GLY A 493 0.97 -12.74 -0.53
N ASP A 494 -0.13 -13.27 -1.06
CA ASP A 494 -1.51 -12.81 -0.81
C ASP A 494 -2.01 -13.04 0.63
N GLY A 495 -1.31 -13.83 1.44
CA GLY A 495 -1.76 -14.26 2.77
C GLY A 495 -1.16 -13.51 3.97
N ALA A 496 -0.31 -12.51 3.72
CA ALA A 496 0.35 -11.76 4.78
C ALA A 496 -0.65 -10.85 5.52
N SER A 497 -0.53 -10.74 6.85
CA SER A 497 -1.33 -9.79 7.63
C SER A 497 -0.85 -8.36 7.41
N HIS A 498 -1.66 -7.37 7.79
CA HIS A 498 -1.27 -5.95 7.83
C HIS A 498 -0.38 -5.58 9.04
N ASP A 499 0.12 -6.58 9.78
CA ASP A 499 0.89 -6.29 10.99
C ASP A 499 2.30 -5.80 10.66
N VAL A 500 2.79 -4.85 11.44
CA VAL A 500 4.11 -4.24 11.37
C VAL A 500 4.75 -4.28 12.77
N PRO A 501 6.06 -4.55 12.91
CA PRO A 501 6.73 -4.46 14.20
C PRO A 501 6.76 -3.01 14.69
N ILE A 502 6.73 -2.85 16.01
CA ILE A 502 7.03 -1.59 16.71
C ILE A 502 7.98 -1.88 17.88
N SER A 503 8.92 -0.98 18.11
CA SER A 503 9.88 -1.05 19.21
C SER A 503 9.99 0.30 19.92
N LEU A 504 10.10 0.28 21.24
CA LEU A 504 10.50 1.42 22.07
C LEU A 504 11.86 1.13 22.72
N VAL A 505 12.80 2.07 22.62
CA VAL A 505 14.17 1.97 23.14
C VAL A 505 14.47 3.20 23.99
N ALA A 506 14.95 2.98 25.22
CA ALA A 506 15.35 4.04 26.15
C ALA A 506 16.37 3.52 27.16
N LYS A 507 17.21 4.41 27.71
CA LYS A 507 18.05 4.07 28.89
C LYS A 507 17.29 4.25 30.20
N ASP A 508 16.47 5.29 30.28
CA ASP A 508 15.71 5.61 31.48
C ASP A 508 14.67 4.50 31.77
N PRO A 509 14.82 3.72 32.85
CA PRO A 509 13.87 2.66 33.19
C PRO A 509 12.48 3.22 33.47
N ALA A 510 12.33 4.47 33.92
CA ALA A 510 11.04 5.08 34.18
C ALA A 510 10.18 5.22 32.89
N VAL A 511 10.84 5.32 31.72
CA VAL A 511 10.14 5.31 30.43
C VAL A 511 9.56 3.92 30.14
N LEU A 512 10.33 2.87 30.41
CA LEU A 512 9.90 1.49 30.19
C LEU A 512 8.86 1.02 31.21
N ASP A 513 8.97 1.46 32.46
CA ASP A 513 8.03 1.13 33.53
C ASP A 513 6.62 1.65 33.22
N ARG A 514 6.51 2.83 32.58
CA ARG A 514 5.22 3.40 32.14
C ARG A 514 4.50 2.54 31.09
N ILE A 515 5.24 1.73 30.33
CA ILE A 515 4.67 0.83 29.32
C ILE A 515 4.67 -0.64 29.75
N ALA A 516 5.09 -0.95 30.98
CA ALA A 516 5.20 -2.33 31.46
C ALA A 516 3.86 -3.10 31.38
N GLY A 517 2.73 -2.40 31.60
CA GLY A 517 1.39 -2.96 31.48
C GLY A 517 0.92 -3.28 30.05
N TRP A 518 1.71 -2.93 29.02
CA TRP A 518 1.33 -3.15 27.62
C TRP A 518 1.56 -4.60 27.15
N GLY A 519 2.33 -5.40 27.90
CA GLY A 519 2.67 -6.78 27.53
C GLY A 519 3.64 -6.89 26.37
N TRP A 520 4.34 -5.81 26.03
CA TRP A 520 5.39 -5.81 25.01
C TRP A 520 6.60 -6.62 25.49
N GLN A 521 7.28 -7.29 24.57
CA GLN A 521 8.33 -8.27 24.86
C GLN A 521 9.71 -7.61 24.93
N ASP A 522 10.64 -8.19 25.71
CA ASP A 522 12.02 -7.69 25.82
C ASP A 522 12.79 -7.86 24.49
N GLY A 523 13.56 -6.84 24.11
CA GLY A 523 14.36 -6.82 22.90
C GLY A 523 13.65 -6.22 21.69
N LEU A 524 14.41 -6.07 20.60
CA LEU A 524 13.92 -5.50 19.33
C LEU A 524 13.13 -6.49 18.45
N ARG A 525 13.25 -7.80 18.71
CA ARG A 525 12.58 -8.84 17.93
C ARG A 525 11.27 -9.28 18.62
N PRO A 526 10.10 -8.87 18.13
CA PRO A 526 8.85 -9.35 18.68
C PRO A 526 8.64 -10.83 18.32
N GLY A 527 8.29 -11.64 19.31
CA GLY A 527 7.95 -13.05 19.10
C GLY A 527 6.60 -13.22 18.39
N PRO A 528 6.29 -14.42 17.85
CA PRO A 528 5.06 -14.66 17.10
C PRO A 528 3.75 -14.41 17.89
N GLN A 529 3.84 -14.44 19.22
CA GLN A 529 2.72 -14.22 20.15
C GLN A 529 2.75 -12.84 20.81
N ALA A 530 3.61 -11.92 20.36
CA ALA A 530 3.61 -10.56 20.86
C ALA A 530 2.25 -9.90 20.60
N PRO A 531 1.79 -9.00 21.50
CA PRO A 531 0.49 -8.37 21.35
C PRO A 531 0.41 -7.58 20.04
N VAL A 532 -0.79 -7.58 19.45
CA VAL A 532 -1.11 -6.82 18.24
C VAL A 532 -2.18 -5.79 18.59
N TRP A 533 -1.91 -4.52 18.32
CA TRP A 533 -2.92 -3.46 18.40
C TRP A 533 -3.18 -2.87 17.03
N ARG A 534 -4.36 -2.31 16.79
CA ARG A 534 -4.50 -1.43 15.62
C ARG A 534 -3.63 -0.18 15.80
N MET A 535 -3.06 0.31 14.71
CA MET A 535 -2.13 1.44 14.73
C MET A 535 -2.73 2.73 15.31
N ASP A 536 -4.03 2.98 15.09
CA ASP A 536 -4.78 4.11 15.67
C ASP A 536 -4.80 4.09 17.20
N ALA A 537 -4.73 2.91 17.82
CA ALA A 537 -4.73 2.80 19.28
C ALA A 537 -3.42 3.27 19.93
N PHE A 538 -2.33 3.42 19.18
CA PHE A 538 -1.02 3.76 19.75
C PHE A 538 -1.02 5.14 20.42
N ARG A 539 -1.49 6.18 19.71
CA ARG A 539 -1.47 7.58 20.19
C ARG A 539 -2.07 7.69 21.59
N ASP A 540 -3.29 7.22 21.77
CA ASP A 540 -4.03 7.41 23.01
C ASP A 540 -3.44 6.58 24.16
N ARG A 541 -2.89 5.39 23.85
CA ARG A 541 -2.16 4.58 24.84
C ARG A 541 -0.86 5.25 25.25
N PHE A 542 -0.13 5.83 24.30
CA PHE A 542 1.10 6.57 24.55
C PHE A 542 0.83 7.82 25.39
N LEU A 543 -0.14 8.65 24.99
CA LEU A 543 -0.56 9.82 25.76
C LEU A 543 -1.05 9.43 27.16
N GLY A 544 -1.77 8.32 27.30
CA GLY A 544 -2.24 7.82 28.59
C GLY A 544 -1.10 7.36 29.51
N ALA A 545 -0.09 6.69 28.95
CA ALA A 545 1.05 6.21 29.72
C ALA A 545 1.99 7.35 30.17
N PHE A 546 2.14 8.40 29.35
CA PHE A 546 3.12 9.45 29.58
C PHE A 546 2.55 10.78 30.09
N SER A 547 1.23 10.97 30.08
CA SER A 547 0.61 12.16 30.69
C SER A 547 0.27 11.94 32.17
N ALA A 548 0.17 13.01 32.94
CA ALA A 548 -0.21 12.93 34.35
C ALA A 548 -1.73 12.71 34.52
N PRO A 549 -2.21 11.90 35.49
CA PRO A 549 -3.63 11.74 35.81
C PRO A 549 -4.29 13.00 36.40
N PRO A 550 -5.65 13.12 36.38
CA PRO A 550 -6.35 14.22 37.02
C PRO A 550 -6.08 14.29 38.52
N GLY A 551 -5.71 15.47 39.03
CA GLY A 551 -5.48 15.71 40.46
C GLY A 551 -4.02 15.56 40.94
N THR A 552 -3.11 15.06 40.11
CA THR A 552 -1.68 14.99 40.46
C THR A 552 -1.03 16.36 40.28
N ARG A 553 -0.70 17.06 41.38
CA ARG A 553 0.16 18.26 41.31
C ARG A 553 1.55 17.83 40.83
N VAL A 554 1.91 18.24 39.62
CA VAL A 554 3.28 18.11 39.12
C VAL A 554 4.13 19.10 39.91
N GLN A 555 4.86 18.61 40.92
CA GLN A 555 5.86 19.45 41.58
C GLN A 555 6.95 19.79 40.55
N ALA A 556 7.09 21.07 40.24
CA ALA A 556 8.22 21.58 39.49
C ALA A 556 9.48 21.29 40.32
N GLN A 557 10.24 20.26 39.95
CA GLN A 557 11.58 20.08 40.50
C GLN A 557 12.43 21.24 39.97
N ALA A 558 12.71 22.19 40.87
CA ALA A 558 13.68 23.23 40.65
C ALA A 558 15.03 22.58 40.33
N ARG A 559 15.58 22.93 39.18
CA ARG A 559 16.95 22.57 38.78
C ARG A 559 17.90 22.97 39.90
N ARG A 560 18.72 22.03 40.37
CA ARG A 560 19.98 22.32 41.07
C ARG A 560 21.12 22.04 40.13
#